data_AF-A0AAJ6VVK7-F1
#
_entry.id   AF-A0AAJ6VVK7-F1
#
_cell.length_a   1.000
_cell.length_b   1.000
_cell.length_c   1.000
_cell.angle_alpha   90.00
_cell.angle_beta   90.00
_cell.angle_gamma   90.00
#
_symmetry.space_group_name_H-M   'P 1'
#
loop_
_entity.id
_entity.type
_entity.pdbx_description
1 polymer ?
#
loop_
_entity_poly.entity_id
_entity_poly.type
_entity_poly.pdbx_seq_one_letter_code
_entity_poly.pdbx_strand_id
1 'polypeptide(L)'
;MAVPILYVAAVLTACLLVHVDGQSLVTRKFPHNMKVTGALPKNLRLDPALKSMLELRAPAGFEAEVLMGGYKFNDTDHLIKALLHDSYKAKVAKTLKESYQPLDQIGTMVLDYMFMRHILLNMNSISGHQLSTMKNAMVQRDTLCFVALKHNFEKYIHVDRKLLETKAMGEFRDAVEKNEVYQDIVQKIPIPKERPVPVSFLAPMFKAVIGAVYVDSGYDMQAVEESILPLFKKKLIASSARSLSGTRKSCEAYENPANSSSWSFDPSVTE
;
A
#
# COMPACT_ATOMS: atom_id res chain seq x y z
N MET A 1 1.46 26.72 -29.82
CA MET A 1 0.96 27.39 -28.61
C MET A 1 1.38 26.57 -27.40
N ALA A 2 2.59 26.81 -26.90
CA ALA A 2 3.12 26.14 -25.73
C ALA A 2 2.79 27.01 -24.51
N VAL A 3 1.87 26.57 -23.67
CA VAL A 3 1.72 27.16 -22.33
C VAL A 3 3.04 26.85 -21.60
N PRO A 4 3.81 27.86 -21.18
CA PRO A 4 5.15 27.64 -20.66
C PRO A 4 5.04 26.92 -19.32
N ILE A 5 5.81 25.83 -19.19
CA ILE A 5 5.92 24.97 -18.01
C ILE A 5 6.20 25.78 -16.72
N LEU A 6 6.79 26.97 -16.85
CA LEU A 6 6.97 27.97 -15.80
C LEU A 6 5.66 28.46 -15.16
N TYR A 7 4.57 28.55 -15.91
CA TYR A 7 3.26 29.00 -15.39
C TYR A 7 2.62 27.92 -14.51
N VAL A 8 2.78 26.65 -14.86
CA VAL A 8 2.28 25.51 -14.05
C VAL A 8 3.08 25.37 -12.76
N ALA A 9 4.40 25.54 -12.81
CA ALA A 9 5.24 25.54 -11.62
C ALA A 9 4.93 26.74 -10.69
N ALA A 10 4.72 27.94 -11.24
CA ALA A 10 4.34 29.12 -10.47
C ALA A 10 2.96 28.99 -9.81
N VAL A 11 1.97 28.40 -10.52
CA VAL A 11 0.64 28.13 -9.96
C VAL A 11 0.68 27.06 -8.87
N LEU A 12 1.50 26.00 -9.03
CA LEU A 12 1.71 24.99 -7.98
C LEU A 12 2.42 25.57 -6.74
N THR A 13 3.41 26.43 -6.95
CA THR A 13 4.13 27.11 -5.86
C THR A 13 3.23 28.12 -5.14
N ALA A 14 2.37 28.84 -5.87
CA ALA A 14 1.37 29.73 -5.29
C ALA A 14 0.28 28.97 -4.53
N CYS A 15 -0.21 27.82 -5.02
CA CYS A 15 -1.17 26.98 -4.30
C CYS A 15 -0.60 26.40 -3.00
N LEU A 16 0.69 26.03 -3.00
CA LEU A 16 1.40 25.57 -1.79
C LEU A 16 1.58 26.68 -0.75
N LEU A 17 1.68 27.95 -1.17
CA LEU A 17 1.84 29.09 -0.26
C LEU A 17 0.50 29.66 0.22
N VAL A 18 -0.56 29.62 -0.59
CA VAL A 18 -1.88 30.18 -0.24
C VAL A 18 -2.66 29.29 0.75
N HIS A 19 -2.32 28.01 0.90
CA HIS A 19 -2.95 27.12 1.90
C HIS A 19 -2.20 27.03 3.23
N VAL A 20 -1.12 27.80 3.41
CA VAL A 20 -0.29 27.82 4.62
C VAL A 20 -0.48 29.17 5.33
N ASP A 21 -1.71 29.68 5.36
CA ASP A 21 -2.05 30.88 6.14
C ASP A 21 -1.82 30.59 7.63
N GLY A 22 -0.66 31.02 8.13
CA GLY A 22 -0.29 31.02 9.55
C GLY A 22 0.37 29.75 10.10
N GLN A 23 0.60 28.70 9.29
CA GLN A 23 1.30 27.50 9.78
C GLN A 23 2.80 27.55 9.46
N SER A 24 3.61 27.80 10.49
CA SER A 24 5.07 27.65 10.40
C SER A 24 5.43 26.18 10.13
N LEU A 25 5.96 25.88 8.94
CA LEU A 25 6.63 24.62 8.65
C LEU A 25 7.96 24.59 9.41
N VAL A 26 7.92 24.14 10.66
CA VAL A 26 9.14 23.99 11.48
C VAL A 26 9.92 22.78 10.98
N THR A 27 11.17 23.01 10.55
CA THR A 27 12.11 21.93 10.24
C THR A 27 12.46 21.20 11.53
N ARG A 28 11.92 19.99 11.70
CA ARG A 28 12.29 19.11 12.80
C ARG A 28 13.52 18.31 12.37
N LYS A 29 14.56 18.28 13.20
CA LYS A 29 15.68 17.36 13.00
C LYS A 29 15.20 15.95 13.34
N PHE A 30 15.25 15.04 12.36
CA PHE A 30 14.89 13.64 12.53
C PHE A 30 16.17 12.80 12.45
N PRO A 31 16.69 12.29 13.58
CA PRO A 31 17.77 11.31 13.53
C PRO A 31 17.21 10.03 12.88
N HIS A 32 17.95 9.46 11.92
CA HIS A 32 17.50 8.33 11.09
C HIS A 32 17.12 7.04 11.86
N ASN A 33 17.32 6.98 13.18
CA ASN A 33 17.11 5.81 14.03
C ASN A 33 16.31 6.10 15.33
N MET A 34 15.64 7.24 15.46
CA MET A 34 14.82 7.51 16.65
C MET A 34 13.36 7.13 16.37
N LYS A 35 12.80 6.19 17.15
CA LYS A 35 11.34 6.05 17.29
C LYS A 35 10.81 7.40 17.71
N VAL A 36 10.04 8.06 16.84
CA VAL A 36 9.50 9.38 17.16
C VAL A 36 8.43 9.21 18.24
N THR A 37 8.81 9.43 19.49
CA THR A 37 7.88 9.46 20.64
C THR A 37 7.22 10.83 20.84
N GLY A 38 7.35 11.74 19.86
CA GLY A 38 6.77 13.08 19.89
C GLY A 38 5.26 13.09 19.68
N ALA A 39 4.60 14.14 20.17
CA ALA A 39 3.16 14.34 19.99
C ALA A 39 2.80 14.27 18.49
N LEU A 40 2.02 13.24 18.13
CA LEU A 40 1.54 13.06 16.77
C LEU A 40 0.75 14.27 16.29
N PRO A 41 0.80 14.56 14.97
CA PRO A 41 -0.08 15.52 14.35
C PRO A 41 -1.54 15.26 14.73
N LYS A 42 -2.28 16.29 15.15
CA LYS A 42 -3.69 16.15 15.58
C LYS A 42 -4.55 15.47 14.50
N ASN A 43 -4.26 15.72 13.23
CA ASN A 43 -4.94 15.14 12.08
C ASN A 43 -4.69 13.63 11.88
N LEU A 44 -3.77 13.00 12.62
CA LEU A 44 -3.54 11.56 12.62
C LEU A 44 -4.17 10.84 13.82
N ARG A 45 -4.64 11.60 14.83
CA ARG A 45 -5.34 11.05 15.99
C ARG A 45 -6.85 11.04 15.75
N LEU A 46 -7.54 10.08 16.36
CA LEU A 46 -9.00 10.05 16.37
C LEU A 46 -9.53 11.13 17.32
N ASP A 47 -10.61 11.81 16.93
CA ASP A 47 -11.29 12.73 17.83
C ASP A 47 -11.94 11.96 19.00
N PRO A 48 -11.59 12.26 20.27
CA PRO A 48 -12.13 11.55 21.43
C PRO A 48 -13.65 11.75 21.60
N ALA A 49 -14.20 12.87 21.13
CA ALA A 49 -15.64 13.09 21.12
C ALA A 49 -16.31 12.14 20.13
N LEU A 50 -15.74 11.97 18.93
CA LEU A 50 -16.26 11.03 17.93
C LEU A 50 -16.19 9.58 18.42
N LYS A 51 -15.07 9.19 19.05
CA LYS A 51 -14.89 7.85 19.63
C LYS A 51 -15.97 7.53 20.65
N SER A 52 -16.26 8.49 21.54
CA SER A 52 -17.29 8.35 22.57
C SER A 52 -18.70 8.33 21.99
N MET A 53 -19.00 9.22 21.03
CA MET A 53 -20.32 9.34 20.41
C MET A 53 -20.72 8.09 19.59
N LEU A 54 -19.74 7.44 18.95
CA LEU A 54 -19.97 6.24 18.13
C LEU A 54 -19.64 4.93 18.87
N GLU A 55 -19.30 5.01 20.17
CA GLU A 55 -18.88 3.88 21.00
C GLU A 55 -17.81 2.98 20.33
N LEU A 56 -16.89 3.61 19.59
CA LEU A 56 -15.91 2.89 18.78
C LEU A 56 -14.91 2.15 19.67
N ARG A 57 -14.69 0.86 19.36
CA ARG A 57 -13.72 0.00 20.02
C ARG A 57 -12.84 -0.65 18.97
N ALA A 58 -11.58 -0.90 19.34
CA ALA A 58 -10.69 -1.69 18.51
C ALA A 58 -11.28 -3.11 18.36
N PRO A 59 -11.39 -3.63 17.12
CA PRO A 59 -11.91 -4.96 16.91
C PRO A 59 -10.99 -6.02 17.54
N ALA A 60 -11.57 -6.86 18.41
CA ALA A 60 -10.85 -7.99 18.99
C ALA A 60 -10.42 -8.96 17.87
N GLY A 61 -9.16 -9.40 17.90
CA GLY A 61 -8.61 -10.37 16.95
C GLY A 61 -8.06 -9.77 15.65
N PHE A 62 -8.33 -8.50 15.33
CA PHE A 62 -7.81 -7.86 14.11
C PHE A 62 -6.29 -7.96 13.99
N GLU A 63 -5.58 -7.64 15.07
CA GLU A 63 -4.12 -7.70 15.14
C GLU A 63 -3.56 -9.10 14.94
N ALA A 64 -4.32 -10.15 15.27
CA ALA A 64 -3.87 -11.53 15.11
C ALA A 64 -4.23 -12.11 13.74
N GLU A 65 -5.38 -11.72 13.18
CA GLU A 65 -5.87 -12.27 11.91
C GLU A 65 -5.37 -11.51 10.68
N VAL A 66 -5.25 -10.18 10.78
CA VAL A 66 -4.90 -9.29 9.65
C VAL A 66 -3.45 -8.84 9.71
N LEU A 67 -2.93 -8.51 10.90
CA LEU A 67 -1.52 -8.13 11.04
C LEU A 67 -0.68 -9.37 11.35
N MET A 68 0.17 -9.76 10.41
CA MET A 68 1.04 -10.90 10.60
C MET A 68 2.16 -10.55 11.59
N GLY A 69 2.93 -11.53 12.07
CA GLY A 69 4.06 -11.26 12.96
C GLY A 69 3.70 -10.76 14.37
N GLY A 70 2.42 -10.63 14.72
CA GLY A 70 1.96 -10.33 16.07
C GLY A 70 2.10 -8.87 16.48
N TYR A 71 2.05 -7.93 15.52
CA TYR A 71 2.05 -6.49 15.82
C TYR A 71 0.85 -6.11 16.68
N LYS A 72 1.10 -5.39 17.77
CA LYS A 72 0.07 -4.82 18.65
C LYS A 72 0.17 -3.31 18.66
N PHE A 73 -0.96 -2.63 18.49
CA PHE A 73 -1.01 -1.18 18.54
C PHE A 73 -0.70 -0.68 19.96
N ASN A 74 0.20 0.30 20.04
CA ASN A 74 0.43 1.03 21.28
C ASN A 74 -0.76 1.93 21.60
N ASP A 75 -1.28 2.61 20.56
CA ASP A 75 -2.48 3.43 20.63
C ASP A 75 -3.51 2.94 19.61
N THR A 76 -4.56 2.30 20.15
CA THR A 76 -5.67 1.75 19.37
C THR A 76 -6.45 2.79 18.57
N ASP A 77 -6.32 4.08 18.89
CA ASP A 77 -7.04 5.14 18.18
C ASP A 77 -6.56 5.28 16.73
N HIS A 78 -5.29 4.98 16.45
CA HIS A 78 -4.77 4.93 15.08
C HIS A 78 -5.47 3.84 14.26
N LEU A 79 -5.67 2.66 14.87
CA LEU A 79 -6.37 1.55 14.23
C LEU A 79 -7.84 1.89 13.99
N ILE A 80 -8.54 2.39 15.01
CA ILE A 80 -9.96 2.75 14.90
C ILE A 80 -10.15 3.81 13.81
N LYS A 81 -9.29 4.84 13.76
CA LYS A 81 -9.33 5.87 12.71
C LYS A 81 -9.13 5.28 11.32
N ALA A 82 -8.18 4.36 11.16
CA ALA A 82 -7.94 3.70 9.88
C ALA A 82 -9.11 2.81 9.41
N LEU A 83 -9.84 2.21 10.35
CA LEU A 83 -11.00 1.35 10.09
C LEU A 83 -12.32 2.12 9.97
N LEU A 84 -12.34 3.44 10.17
CA LEU A 84 -13.55 4.25 10.16
C LEU A 84 -13.79 4.89 8.78
N HIS A 85 -14.78 4.39 8.04
CA HIS A 85 -15.17 4.96 6.75
C HIS A 85 -16.08 6.19 6.91
N ASP A 86 -15.98 7.15 5.99
CA ASP A 86 -16.77 8.39 6.03
C ASP A 86 -18.29 8.15 6.03
N SER A 87 -18.76 7.08 5.37
CA SER A 87 -20.18 6.73 5.33
C SER A 87 -20.76 6.31 6.68
N TYR A 88 -19.93 5.80 7.60
CA TYR A 88 -20.39 5.35 8.93
C TYR A 88 -20.72 6.54 9.83
N LYS A 89 -19.87 7.57 9.83
CA LYS A 89 -20.10 8.81 10.60
C LYS A 89 -21.06 9.80 9.94
N ALA A 90 -21.37 9.64 8.64
CA ALA A 90 -22.19 10.59 7.87
C ALA A 90 -23.59 10.86 8.48
N LYS A 91 -24.11 9.93 9.31
CA LYS A 91 -25.40 10.07 9.99
C LYS A 91 -25.29 10.83 11.33
N VAL A 92 -24.14 10.80 12.00
CA VAL A 92 -23.97 11.22 13.41
C VAL A 92 -23.08 12.46 13.55
N ALA A 93 -22.07 12.62 12.69
CA ALA A 93 -21.03 13.63 12.85
C ALA A 93 -20.70 14.35 11.54
N LYS A 94 -21.72 14.94 10.88
CA LYS A 94 -21.54 15.70 9.63
C LYS A 94 -20.57 16.88 9.74
N THR A 95 -20.43 17.43 10.94
CA THR A 95 -19.58 18.59 11.25
C THR A 95 -18.13 18.22 11.58
N LEU A 96 -17.82 16.95 11.88
CA LEU A 96 -16.45 16.53 12.22
C LEU A 96 -15.67 16.12 10.96
N LYS A 97 -14.56 16.81 10.71
CA LYS A 97 -13.65 16.61 9.55
C LYS A 97 -12.67 15.44 9.78
N GLU A 98 -13.16 14.32 10.31
CA GLU A 98 -12.31 13.20 10.72
C GLU A 98 -12.19 12.15 9.62
N SER A 99 -11.05 12.02 8.93
CA SER A 99 -10.91 11.07 7.81
C SER A 99 -9.71 10.14 7.99
N TYR A 100 -9.82 8.92 7.48
CA TYR A 100 -8.71 7.96 7.36
C TYR A 100 -7.75 8.32 6.22
N GLN A 101 -8.13 9.23 5.30
CA GLN A 101 -7.36 9.59 4.11
C GLN A 101 -5.90 10.02 4.37
N PRO A 102 -5.57 10.80 5.42
CA PRO A 102 -4.18 11.12 5.72
C PRO A 102 -3.33 9.86 6.00
N LEU A 103 -3.91 8.86 6.68
CA LEU A 103 -3.24 7.58 6.92
C LEU A 103 -3.12 6.76 5.64
N ASP A 104 -4.12 6.78 4.75
CA ASP A 104 -4.05 6.14 3.42
C ASP A 104 -2.92 6.72 2.56
N GLN A 105 -2.74 8.04 2.59
CA GLN A 105 -1.65 8.71 1.88
C GLN A 105 -0.27 8.25 2.39
N ILE A 106 -0.08 8.25 3.72
CA ILE A 106 1.14 7.75 4.35
C ILE A 106 1.35 6.28 3.99
N GLY A 107 0.32 5.45 4.16
CA GLY A 107 0.36 4.03 3.87
C GLY A 107 0.68 3.72 2.41
N THR A 108 0.20 4.53 1.46
CA THR A 108 0.55 4.40 0.04
C THR A 108 2.06 4.58 -0.17
N MET A 109 2.67 5.60 0.44
CA MET A 109 4.11 5.86 0.32
C MET A 109 4.94 4.76 0.99
N VAL A 110 4.53 4.33 2.18
CA VAL A 110 5.16 3.25 2.94
C VAL A 110 5.13 1.95 2.14
N LEU A 111 3.97 1.60 1.59
CA LEU A 111 3.79 0.37 0.83
C LEU A 111 4.61 0.37 -0.47
N ASP A 112 4.66 1.50 -1.18
CA ASP A 112 5.51 1.67 -2.36
C ASP A 112 6.99 1.44 -2.01
N TYR A 113 7.48 2.08 -0.94
CA TYR A 113 8.86 1.93 -0.49
C TYR A 113 9.16 0.49 -0.05
N MET A 114 8.28 -0.11 0.75
CA MET A 114 8.40 -1.47 1.25
C MET A 114 8.58 -2.48 0.10
N PHE A 115 7.71 -2.44 -0.92
CA PHE A 115 7.84 -3.36 -2.05
C PHE A 115 9.06 -3.08 -2.91
N MET A 116 9.40 -1.81 -3.17
CA MET A 116 10.61 -1.48 -3.92
C MET A 116 11.86 -1.99 -3.22
N ARG A 117 11.99 -1.73 -1.91
CA ARG A 117 13.09 -2.22 -1.07
C ARG A 117 13.15 -3.74 -1.10
N HIS A 118 12.02 -4.41 -0.90
CA HIS A 118 11.97 -5.87 -0.91
C HIS A 118 12.38 -6.47 -2.26
N ILE A 119 11.92 -5.91 -3.38
CA ILE A 119 12.30 -6.38 -4.72
C ILE A 119 13.80 -6.20 -4.96
N LEU A 120 14.35 -5.01 -4.65
CA LEU A 120 15.76 -4.70 -4.87
C LEU A 120 16.71 -5.56 -4.01
N LEU A 121 16.32 -5.89 -2.77
CA LEU A 121 17.12 -6.74 -1.88
C LEU A 121 17.14 -8.22 -2.32
N ASN A 122 16.17 -8.67 -3.11
CA ASN A 122 16.01 -10.07 -3.48
C ASN A 122 16.28 -10.35 -4.97
N MET A 123 16.58 -9.33 -5.78
CA MET A 123 16.82 -9.47 -7.21
C MET A 123 18.14 -8.81 -7.61
N ASN A 124 19.11 -9.63 -8.06
CA ASN A 124 20.48 -9.18 -8.38
C ASN A 124 20.56 -8.26 -9.61
N SER A 125 19.62 -8.38 -10.56
CA SER A 125 19.61 -7.58 -11.78
C SER A 125 18.16 -7.32 -12.21
N ILE A 126 17.63 -6.14 -11.88
CA ILE A 126 16.29 -5.71 -12.29
C ILE A 126 16.37 -4.37 -13.04
N SER A 127 15.74 -4.29 -14.20
CA SER A 127 15.66 -3.02 -14.93
C SER A 127 14.65 -2.07 -14.27
N GLY A 128 14.81 -0.76 -14.44
CA GLY A 128 13.88 0.23 -13.89
C GLY A 128 12.42 0.01 -14.34
N HIS A 129 12.23 -0.43 -15.59
CA HIS A 129 10.90 -0.81 -16.09
C HIS A 129 10.34 -2.02 -15.33
N GLN A 130 11.12 -3.10 -15.18
CA GLN A 130 10.69 -4.30 -14.46
C GLN A 130 10.33 -3.99 -13.01
N LEU A 131 11.16 -3.17 -12.33
CA LEU A 131 10.89 -2.74 -10.95
C LEU A 131 9.56 -2.01 -10.85
N SER A 132 9.32 -1.03 -11.73
CA SER A 132 8.07 -0.27 -11.79
C SER A 132 6.87 -1.17 -12.08
N THR A 133 6.98 -2.08 -13.06
CA THR A 133 5.92 -3.03 -13.41
C THR A 133 5.58 -3.94 -12.23
N MET A 134 6.58 -4.52 -11.56
CA MET A 134 6.36 -5.42 -10.42
C MET A 134 5.74 -4.68 -9.24
N LYS A 135 6.29 -3.51 -8.89
CA LYS A 135 5.75 -2.65 -7.83
C LYS A 135 4.28 -2.31 -8.12
N ASN A 136 3.99 -1.76 -9.30
CA ASN A 136 2.63 -1.38 -9.70
C ASN A 136 1.67 -2.58 -9.68
N ALA A 137 2.13 -3.76 -10.10
CA ALA A 137 1.34 -4.96 -10.01
C ALA A 137 0.99 -5.34 -8.57
N MET A 138 1.85 -5.04 -7.58
CA MET A 138 1.62 -5.30 -6.16
C MET A 138 0.73 -4.24 -5.49
N VAL A 139 0.96 -2.96 -5.78
CA VAL A 139 0.23 -1.84 -5.16
C VAL A 139 -1.08 -1.46 -5.85
N GLN A 140 -1.40 -2.09 -6.99
CA GLN A 140 -2.67 -1.82 -7.68
C GLN A 140 -3.87 -2.07 -6.77
N ARG A 141 -4.88 -1.21 -6.90
CA ARG A 141 -6.09 -1.21 -6.07
C ARG A 141 -6.71 -2.61 -5.96
N ASP A 142 -6.91 -3.28 -7.08
CA ASP A 142 -7.63 -4.55 -7.11
C ASP A 142 -6.87 -5.67 -6.39
N THR A 143 -5.54 -5.63 -6.41
CA THR A 143 -4.72 -6.54 -5.62
C THR A 143 -4.89 -6.27 -4.14
N LEU A 144 -4.86 -5.01 -3.74
CA LEU A 144 -5.01 -4.65 -2.33
C LEU A 144 -6.40 -5.05 -1.83
N CYS A 145 -7.45 -4.84 -2.62
CA CYS A 145 -8.78 -5.33 -2.31
C CYS A 145 -8.83 -6.87 -2.22
N PHE A 146 -8.16 -7.57 -3.15
CA PHE A 146 -8.07 -9.03 -3.12
C PHE A 146 -7.40 -9.53 -1.83
N VAL A 147 -6.26 -8.93 -1.46
CA VAL A 147 -5.53 -9.31 -0.24
C VAL A 147 -6.35 -8.97 1.01
N ALA A 148 -6.96 -7.78 1.07
CA ALA A 148 -7.82 -7.38 2.17
C ALA A 148 -8.97 -8.39 2.39
N LEU A 149 -9.68 -8.78 1.34
CA LEU A 149 -10.77 -9.76 1.44
C LEU A 149 -10.30 -11.18 1.76
N LYS A 150 -9.14 -11.60 1.21
CA LYS A 150 -8.56 -12.93 1.51
C LYS A 150 -8.26 -13.07 3.01
N HIS A 151 -8.00 -11.95 3.69
CA HIS A 151 -7.74 -11.86 5.13
C HIS A 151 -8.95 -11.35 5.93
N ASN A 152 -10.18 -11.42 5.39
CA ASN A 152 -11.41 -11.03 6.07
C ASN A 152 -11.43 -9.59 6.62
N PHE A 153 -10.65 -8.68 6.04
CA PHE A 153 -10.51 -7.29 6.49
C PHE A 153 -11.86 -6.55 6.60
N GLU A 154 -12.80 -6.88 5.71
CA GLU A 154 -14.12 -6.28 5.64
C GLU A 154 -15.02 -6.56 6.87
N LYS A 155 -14.66 -7.54 7.71
CA LYS A 155 -15.38 -7.80 8.97
C LYS A 155 -15.08 -6.74 10.04
N TYR A 156 -13.95 -6.05 9.90
CA TYR A 156 -13.39 -5.19 10.94
C TYR A 156 -13.60 -3.70 10.68
N ILE A 157 -13.99 -3.33 9.46
CA ILE A 157 -14.20 -1.93 9.07
C ILE A 157 -15.57 -1.41 9.53
N HIS A 158 -15.60 -0.15 9.95
CA HIS A 158 -16.81 0.59 10.26
C HIS A 158 -17.28 1.33 9.00
N VAL A 159 -18.19 0.71 8.26
CA VAL A 159 -18.77 1.24 7.01
C VAL A 159 -20.28 0.99 6.98
N ASP A 160 -21.05 1.81 6.26
CA ASP A 160 -22.46 1.50 6.01
C ASP A 160 -22.57 0.13 5.30
N ARG A 161 -23.27 -0.82 5.93
CA ARG A 161 -23.44 -2.22 5.47
C ARG A 161 -23.88 -2.31 4.01
N LYS A 162 -24.68 -1.36 3.54
CA LYS A 162 -25.16 -1.32 2.13
C LYS A 162 -24.01 -1.28 1.12
N LEU A 163 -22.86 -0.72 1.48
CA LEU A 163 -21.69 -0.67 0.60
C LEU A 163 -20.97 -2.03 0.49
N LEU A 164 -21.11 -2.89 1.49
CA LEU A 164 -20.54 -4.24 1.50
C LEU A 164 -21.46 -5.29 0.84
N GLU A 165 -22.77 -5.06 0.86
CA GLU A 165 -23.80 -5.98 0.35
C GLU A 165 -24.15 -5.75 -1.13
N THR A 166 -23.34 -4.97 -1.86
CA THR A 166 -23.56 -4.74 -3.28
C THR A 166 -23.28 -6.00 -4.12
N LYS A 167 -23.98 -6.16 -5.25
CA LYS A 167 -23.78 -7.30 -6.16
C LYS A 167 -22.32 -7.43 -6.63
N ALA A 168 -21.68 -6.31 -6.96
CA ALA A 168 -20.29 -6.26 -7.36
C ALA A 168 -19.33 -6.80 -6.26
N MET A 169 -19.64 -6.51 -4.99
CA MET A 169 -18.88 -7.06 -3.86
C MET A 169 -19.06 -8.56 -3.69
N GLY A 170 -20.27 -9.07 -3.90
CA GLY A 170 -20.52 -10.51 -3.91
C GLY A 170 -19.72 -11.21 -4.99
N GLU A 171 -19.81 -10.73 -6.24
CA GLU A 171 -19.08 -11.29 -7.38
C GLU A 171 -17.55 -11.26 -7.18
N PHE A 172 -17.03 -10.17 -6.62
CA PHE A 172 -15.60 -10.06 -6.32
C PHE A 172 -15.18 -10.99 -5.18
N ARG A 173 -16.00 -11.13 -4.13
CA ARG A 173 -15.75 -12.08 -3.02
C ARG A 173 -15.69 -13.52 -3.53
N ASP A 174 -16.65 -13.92 -4.34
CA ASP A 174 -16.68 -15.26 -4.95
C ASP A 174 -15.43 -15.52 -5.79
N ALA A 175 -14.95 -14.50 -6.51
CA ALA A 175 -13.71 -14.59 -7.26
C ALA A 175 -12.47 -14.70 -6.35
N VAL A 176 -12.43 -13.99 -5.22
CA VAL A 176 -11.35 -14.09 -4.23
C VAL A 176 -11.30 -15.47 -3.58
N GLU A 177 -12.45 -16.07 -3.27
CA GLU A 177 -12.52 -17.40 -2.67
C GLU A 177 -12.03 -18.49 -3.62
N LYS A 178 -12.36 -18.37 -4.92
CA LYS A 178 -11.99 -19.35 -5.97
C LYS A 178 -10.54 -19.26 -6.45
N ASN A 179 -9.78 -18.25 -6.02
CA ASN A 179 -8.43 -17.99 -6.52
C ASN A 179 -7.44 -17.78 -5.38
N GLU A 180 -6.17 -18.12 -5.62
CA GLU A 180 -5.12 -17.98 -4.62
C GLU A 180 -4.40 -16.63 -4.74
N VAL A 181 -4.24 -16.14 -5.97
CA VAL A 181 -3.71 -14.81 -6.24
C VAL A 181 -4.60 -14.03 -7.22
N TYR A 182 -4.66 -12.71 -7.08
CA TYR A 182 -5.38 -11.84 -8.03
C TYR A 182 -5.00 -12.07 -9.50
N GLN A 183 -3.76 -12.48 -9.75
CA GLN A 183 -3.26 -12.73 -11.10
C GLN A 183 -3.94 -13.92 -11.79
N ASP A 184 -4.48 -14.87 -11.03
CA ASP A 184 -5.25 -15.99 -11.59
C ASP A 184 -6.56 -15.49 -12.19
N ILE A 185 -7.19 -14.49 -11.56
CA ILE A 185 -8.39 -13.80 -12.09
C ILE A 185 -8.03 -13.07 -13.38
N VAL A 186 -6.90 -12.35 -13.39
CA VAL A 186 -6.41 -11.62 -14.57
C VAL A 186 -6.15 -12.56 -15.75
N GLN A 187 -5.64 -13.76 -15.49
CA GLN A 187 -5.39 -14.78 -16.52
C GLN A 187 -6.69 -15.44 -17.02
N LYS A 188 -7.61 -15.77 -16.11
CA LYS A 188 -8.90 -16.40 -16.44
C LYS A 188 -9.84 -15.44 -17.18
N ILE A 189 -9.76 -14.15 -16.88
CA ILE A 189 -10.59 -13.10 -17.48
C ILE A 189 -9.65 -12.02 -18.04
N PRO A 190 -9.13 -12.20 -19.28
CA PRO A 190 -8.18 -11.27 -19.87
C PRO A 190 -8.76 -9.88 -20.08
N ILE A 191 -10.07 -9.80 -20.37
CA ILE A 191 -10.78 -8.54 -20.68
C ILE A 191 -11.03 -7.77 -19.37
N PRO A 192 -10.41 -6.60 -19.14
CA PRO A 192 -10.52 -5.89 -17.86
C PRO A 192 -11.94 -5.47 -17.49
N LYS A 193 -12.78 -5.14 -18.48
CA LYS A 193 -14.17 -4.72 -18.29
C LYS A 193 -15.09 -5.84 -17.80
N GLU A 194 -14.70 -7.10 -18.04
CA GLU A 194 -15.47 -8.29 -17.65
C GLU A 194 -15.03 -8.83 -16.28
N ARG A 195 -13.96 -8.27 -15.71
CA ARG A 195 -13.49 -8.69 -14.38
C ARG A 195 -14.44 -8.18 -13.31
N PRO A 196 -14.65 -8.97 -12.24
CA PRO A 196 -15.31 -8.48 -11.04
C PRO A 196 -14.59 -7.23 -10.53
N VAL A 197 -15.34 -6.16 -10.30
CA VAL A 197 -14.79 -4.87 -9.87
C VAL A 197 -14.87 -4.79 -8.35
N PRO A 198 -13.74 -4.62 -7.63
CA PRO A 198 -13.76 -4.46 -6.18
C PRO A 198 -14.36 -3.11 -5.78
N VAL A 199 -14.93 -3.02 -4.57
CA VAL A 199 -15.30 -1.71 -4.02
C VAL A 199 -14.08 -0.82 -3.82
N SER A 200 -14.31 0.46 -4.12
CA SER A 200 -13.25 1.46 -4.16
C SER A 200 -12.62 1.75 -2.79
N PHE A 201 -13.35 1.61 -1.68
CA PHE A 201 -12.88 2.04 -0.36
C PHE A 201 -12.00 1.02 0.38
N LEU A 202 -12.04 -0.27 0.04
CA LEU A 202 -11.28 -1.31 0.76
C LEU A 202 -9.77 -1.09 0.67
N ALA A 203 -9.25 -0.85 -0.53
CA ALA A 203 -7.83 -0.61 -0.73
C ALA A 203 -7.32 0.65 0.02
N PRO A 204 -7.97 1.83 -0.08
CA PRO A 204 -7.64 2.99 0.72
C PRO A 204 -7.66 2.74 2.24
N MET A 205 -8.66 2.04 2.77
CA MET A 205 -8.71 1.74 4.20
C MET A 205 -7.64 0.73 4.63
N PHE A 206 -7.35 -0.27 3.80
CA PHE A 206 -6.25 -1.21 4.05
C PHE A 206 -4.89 -0.49 4.08
N LYS A 207 -4.67 0.44 3.15
CA LYS A 207 -3.50 1.33 3.17
C LYS A 207 -3.49 2.23 4.40
N ALA A 208 -4.64 2.74 4.84
CA ALA A 208 -4.72 3.52 6.06
C ALA A 208 -4.28 2.72 7.30
N VAL A 209 -4.58 1.42 7.37
CA VAL A 209 -4.06 0.55 8.44
C VAL A 209 -2.54 0.42 8.35
N ILE A 210 -1.98 0.23 7.15
CA ILE A 210 -0.52 0.20 6.97
C ILE A 210 0.11 1.52 7.43
N GLY A 211 -0.50 2.66 7.08
CA GLY A 211 -0.10 3.97 7.56
C GLY A 211 -0.22 4.10 9.08
N ALA A 212 -1.27 3.53 9.69
CA ALA A 212 -1.46 3.52 11.14
C ALA A 212 -0.37 2.70 11.85
N VAL A 213 -0.03 1.51 11.36
CA VAL A 213 1.09 0.70 11.90
C VAL A 213 2.41 1.46 11.82
N TYR A 214 2.69 2.07 10.66
CA TYR A 214 3.92 2.84 10.48
C TYR A 214 3.99 4.01 11.46
N VAL A 215 2.89 4.72 11.66
CA VAL A 215 2.80 5.87 12.54
C VAL A 215 2.86 5.47 14.02
N ASP A 216 2.14 4.42 14.42
CA ASP A 216 2.06 3.91 15.80
C ASP A 216 3.37 3.27 16.29
N SER A 217 4.14 2.66 15.37
CA SER A 217 5.46 2.10 15.66
C SER A 217 6.56 3.16 15.83
N GLY A 218 6.23 4.44 15.63
CA GLY A 218 7.19 5.55 15.66
C GLY A 218 7.98 5.69 14.35
N TYR A 219 7.33 5.39 13.21
CA TYR A 219 7.89 5.42 11.86
C TYR A 219 8.90 4.30 11.58
N ASP A 220 8.63 3.09 12.10
CA ASP A 220 9.49 1.91 11.93
C ASP A 220 9.07 1.10 10.69
N MET A 221 9.91 1.08 9.65
CA MET A 221 9.63 0.31 8.44
C MET A 221 9.73 -1.19 8.66
N GLN A 222 10.57 -1.65 9.59
CA GLN A 222 10.72 -3.08 9.87
C GLN A 222 9.44 -3.64 10.49
N ALA A 223 8.83 -2.91 11.42
CA ALA A 223 7.55 -3.27 12.01
C ALA A 223 6.44 -3.42 10.94
N VAL A 224 6.44 -2.54 9.93
CA VAL A 224 5.50 -2.65 8.80
C VAL A 224 5.81 -3.87 7.93
N GLU A 225 7.08 -4.10 7.58
CA GLU A 225 7.48 -5.25 6.76
C GLU A 225 7.10 -6.57 7.43
N GLU A 226 7.40 -6.74 8.72
CA GLU A 226 7.08 -7.96 9.46
C GLU A 226 5.56 -8.21 9.57
N SER A 227 4.77 -7.14 9.65
CA SER A 227 3.31 -7.23 9.80
C SER A 227 2.54 -7.36 8.49
N ILE A 228 3.02 -6.73 7.41
CA ILE A 228 2.27 -6.59 6.16
C ILE A 228 2.82 -7.51 5.07
N LEU A 229 4.14 -7.65 4.95
CA LEU A 229 4.75 -8.41 3.86
C LEU A 229 4.29 -9.89 3.80
N PRO A 230 4.07 -10.61 4.92
CA PRO A 230 3.61 -11.99 4.88
C PRO A 230 2.25 -12.17 4.19
N LEU A 231 1.38 -11.14 4.22
CA LEU A 231 0.09 -11.13 3.52
C LEU A 231 0.26 -11.22 2.00
N PHE A 232 1.40 -10.76 1.48
CA PHE A 232 1.71 -10.76 0.05
C PHE A 232 2.61 -11.92 -0.38
N LYS A 233 3.03 -12.80 0.54
CA LYS A 233 4.07 -13.82 0.29
C LYS A 233 3.80 -14.70 -0.94
N LYS A 234 2.59 -15.24 -1.07
CA LYS A 234 2.20 -16.05 -2.25
C LYS A 234 2.32 -15.26 -3.56
N LYS A 235 1.97 -13.98 -3.53
CA LYS A 235 2.04 -13.10 -4.70
C LYS A 235 3.47 -12.69 -5.05
N LEU A 236 4.31 -12.44 -4.06
CA LEU A 236 5.74 -12.16 -4.25
C LEU A 236 6.41 -13.31 -4.99
N ILE A 237 6.18 -14.55 -4.54
CA ILE A 237 6.69 -15.77 -5.17
C ILE A 237 6.19 -15.92 -6.62
N ALA A 238 4.88 -15.72 -6.85
CA ALA A 238 4.32 -15.79 -8.20
C ALA A 238 4.85 -14.70 -9.14
N SER A 239 5.30 -13.56 -8.61
CA SER A 239 5.81 -12.44 -9.41
C SER A 239 7.29 -12.61 -9.73
N SER A 240 8.09 -13.12 -8.79
CA SER A 240 9.50 -13.47 -9.01
C SER A 240 9.66 -14.64 -9.98
N ALA A 241 8.81 -15.67 -9.89
CA ALA A 241 8.85 -16.80 -10.83
C ALA A 241 8.60 -16.36 -12.30
N ARG A 242 7.70 -15.38 -12.50
CA ARG A 242 7.42 -14.84 -13.85
C ARG A 242 8.53 -13.95 -14.38
N SER A 243 9.13 -13.09 -13.56
CA SER A 243 10.25 -12.26 -14.00
C SER A 243 11.47 -13.11 -14.38
N LEU A 244 11.72 -14.22 -13.67
CA LEU A 244 12.74 -15.21 -14.01
C LEU A 244 12.43 -15.96 -15.32
N SER A 245 11.16 -16.30 -15.58
CA SER A 245 10.78 -16.92 -16.86
C SER A 245 10.93 -15.97 -18.07
N GLY A 246 10.70 -14.67 -17.87
CA GLY A 246 10.89 -13.64 -18.90
C GLY A 246 12.35 -13.32 -19.18
N THR A 247 13.21 -13.36 -18.16
CA THR A 247 14.67 -13.24 -18.32
C THR A 247 15.26 -14.48 -18.98
N ARG A 248 14.77 -15.70 -18.66
CA ARG A 248 15.22 -16.94 -19.34
C ARG A 248 14.94 -16.92 -20.85
N LYS A 249 13.75 -16.46 -21.27
CA LYS A 249 13.44 -16.25 -22.70
C LYS A 249 14.31 -15.16 -23.36
N SER A 250 14.73 -14.15 -22.59
CA SER A 250 15.62 -13.10 -23.08
C SER A 250 17.08 -13.55 -23.16
N CYS A 251 17.53 -14.48 -22.30
CA CYS A 251 18.85 -15.09 -22.37
C CYS A 251 18.92 -16.14 -23.50
N GLU A 252 17.87 -16.95 -23.69
CA GLU A 252 17.77 -17.90 -24.82
C GLU A 252 17.70 -17.18 -26.17
N ALA A 253 17.20 -15.94 -26.22
CA ALA A 253 17.23 -15.11 -27.44
C ALA A 253 18.62 -14.50 -27.75
N TYR A 254 19.56 -14.55 -26.79
CA TYR A 254 20.94 -14.08 -26.98
C TYR A 254 21.95 -15.22 -27.15
N GLU A 255 21.58 -16.47 -26.89
CA GLU A 255 22.36 -17.65 -27.28
C GLU A 255 22.12 -17.98 -28.75
N ASN A 256 22.72 -17.17 -29.63
CA ASN A 256 22.99 -17.60 -30.99
C ASN A 256 24.12 -18.65 -30.95
N PRO A 257 23.90 -19.91 -31.37
CA PRO A 257 24.94 -20.96 -31.32
C PRO A 257 26.13 -20.72 -32.27
N ALA A 258 26.22 -19.55 -32.91
CA ALA A 258 27.27 -19.20 -33.87
C ALA A 258 28.40 -18.31 -33.29
N ASN A 259 28.46 -18.03 -31.99
CA ASN A 259 29.61 -17.32 -31.42
C ASN A 259 30.10 -17.91 -30.09
N SER A 260 30.48 -19.18 -30.11
CA SER A 260 31.40 -19.74 -29.10
C SER A 260 32.85 -19.34 -29.43
N SER A 261 33.17 -18.05 -29.32
CA SER A 261 34.58 -17.65 -29.26
C SER A 261 35.00 -17.54 -27.79
N SER A 262 36.00 -18.34 -27.45
CA SER A 262 36.65 -18.45 -26.15
C SER A 262 37.15 -17.10 -25.64
N TRP A 263 36.61 -16.60 -24.54
CA TRP A 263 37.21 -15.49 -23.80
C TRP A 263 38.26 -16.06 -22.84
N SER A 264 39.53 -15.91 -23.21
CA SER A 264 40.67 -16.07 -22.31
C SER A 264 40.83 -14.79 -21.49
N PHE A 265 40.96 -14.95 -20.18
CA PHE A 265 41.09 -13.86 -19.21
C PHE A 265 42.56 -13.40 -19.17
N ASP A 266 42.84 -12.15 -19.54
CA ASP A 266 44.15 -11.51 -19.34
C ASP A 266 44.20 -10.87 -17.95
N PRO A 267 45.08 -11.29 -17.02
CA PRO A 267 45.08 -10.81 -15.64
C PRO A 267 45.83 -9.47 -15.41
N SER A 268 46.25 -8.74 -16.45
CA SER A 268 47.23 -7.65 -16.28
C SER A 268 46.68 -6.22 -16.19
N VAL A 269 45.43 -6.01 -15.78
CA VAL A 269 44.90 -4.65 -15.55
C VAL A 269 44.31 -4.52 -14.15
N THR A 270 45.20 -4.29 -13.19
CA THR A 270 44.91 -3.55 -11.96
C THR A 270 45.85 -2.36 -11.89
N GLU A 271 45.31 -1.16 -12.10
CA GLU A 271 45.60 0.06 -11.33
C GLU A 271 44.48 1.09 -11.58
#